data_AF-A0A1J9QJD6-F1
#
_entry.id   AF-A0A1J9QJD6-F1
#
_cell.length_a   1.000
_cell.length_b   1.000
_cell.length_c   1.000
_cell.angle_alpha   90.00
_cell.angle_beta   90.00
_cell.angle_gamma   90.00
#
_symmetry.space_group_name_H-M   'P 1'
#
loop_
_entity.id
_entity.type
_entity.pdbx_description
1 polymer ?
#
loop_
_entity_poly.entity_id
_entity_poly.type
_entity_poly.pdbx_seq_one_letter_code
_entity_poly.pdbx_strand_id
1 'polypeptide(L)'
;MHAFQSLCYMLFAVSAMSAPFNQTEAQGVNPQNTTVTCKTAGGNIRINLNKAEGNIHAAPRGDHDTKSGYPHELKNGDGAIRTWPNRKCNDKHAELLEFPVFPDGHLFPFDQEMKPADKSSLLTGSARAVYTHPGKDFCGVVAHTEKDNKGPFALCE
;
A
#
# COMPACT_ATOMS: atom_id res chain seq x y z
N MET A 1 57.59 34.27 -43.12
CA MET A 1 57.01 32.93 -43.36
C MET A 1 56.73 32.32 -41.99
N HIS A 2 55.49 31.87 -41.83
CA HIS A 2 54.75 31.32 -40.68
C HIS A 2 55.49 30.93 -39.39
N ALA A 3 55.03 31.47 -38.25
CA ALA A 3 55.22 30.90 -36.92
C ALA A 3 53.87 30.32 -36.46
N PHE A 4 53.80 28.99 -36.33
CA PHE A 4 52.63 28.26 -35.83
C PHE A 4 52.60 28.30 -34.31
N GLN A 5 51.48 28.77 -33.76
CA GLN A 5 51.21 28.82 -32.32
C GLN A 5 50.57 27.49 -31.91
N SER A 6 51.34 26.64 -31.22
CA SER A 6 50.90 25.31 -30.79
C SER A 6 50.25 25.37 -29.40
N LEU A 7 48.95 25.09 -29.32
CA LEU A 7 48.21 24.91 -28.08
C LEU A 7 48.51 23.53 -27.47
N CYS A 8 49.09 23.49 -26.27
CA CYS A 8 49.17 22.27 -25.44
C CYS A 8 47.91 22.14 -24.58
N TYR A 9 47.04 21.19 -24.90
CA TYR A 9 46.00 20.71 -23.98
C TYR A 9 46.60 19.60 -23.09
N MET A 10 46.74 19.88 -21.80
CA MET A 10 47.06 18.86 -20.79
C MET A 10 45.76 18.18 -20.35
N LEU A 11 45.58 16.92 -20.74
CA LEU A 11 44.54 16.01 -20.23
C LEU A 11 45.03 15.37 -18.93
N PHE A 12 44.38 15.69 -17.80
CA PHE A 12 44.56 14.94 -16.55
C PHE A 12 43.64 13.70 -16.58
N ALA A 13 44.23 12.52 -16.77
CA ALA A 13 43.55 11.26 -16.54
C ALA A 13 43.62 10.91 -15.05
N VAL A 14 42.49 10.98 -14.34
CA VAL A 14 42.36 10.52 -12.96
C VAL A 14 41.93 9.06 -12.98
N SER A 15 42.83 8.15 -12.62
CA SER A 15 42.51 6.74 -12.45
C SER A 15 41.77 6.52 -11.13
N ALA A 16 40.44 6.42 -11.18
CA ALA A 16 39.65 5.95 -10.05
C ALA A 16 39.74 4.42 -9.96
N MET A 17 40.50 3.90 -9.00
CA MET A 17 40.44 2.48 -8.62
C MET A 17 39.12 2.24 -7.87
N SER A 18 38.17 1.57 -8.52
CA SER A 18 36.98 1.01 -7.87
C SER A 18 37.37 -0.25 -7.10
N ALA A 19 37.34 -0.16 -5.77
CA ALA A 19 37.42 -1.33 -4.91
C ALA A 19 36.16 -2.20 -5.08
N PRO A 20 36.28 -3.54 -5.12
CA PRO A 20 35.11 -4.41 -5.14
C PRO A 20 34.39 -4.30 -3.80
N PHE A 21 33.20 -3.70 -3.83
CA PHE A 21 32.31 -3.65 -2.69
C PHE A 21 31.76 -5.07 -2.47
N ASN A 22 32.27 -5.75 -1.46
CA ASN A 22 31.83 -7.08 -1.08
C ASN A 22 30.40 -6.93 -0.51
N GLN A 23 29.39 -7.12 -1.35
CA GLN A 23 28.00 -7.17 -0.93
C GLN A 23 27.81 -8.48 -0.16
N THR A 24 27.83 -8.38 1.16
CA THR A 24 27.17 -9.37 2.01
C THR A 24 25.72 -9.44 1.53
N GLU A 25 25.38 -10.52 0.83
CA GLU A 25 24.01 -10.89 0.51
C GLU A 25 23.29 -11.11 1.83
N ALA A 26 22.71 -10.03 2.38
CA ALA A 26 21.51 -10.16 3.15
C ALA A 26 20.53 -10.90 2.23
N GLN A 27 20.09 -12.08 2.65
CA GLN A 27 18.97 -12.80 2.03
C GLN A 27 17.73 -11.91 2.13
N GLY A 28 17.63 -10.95 1.23
CA GLY A 28 16.47 -10.12 1.02
C GLY A 28 15.45 -10.98 0.35
N VAL A 29 14.55 -11.58 1.15
CA VAL A 29 13.23 -11.97 0.67
C VAL A 29 12.71 -10.75 -0.07
N ASN A 30 12.59 -10.85 -1.40
CA ASN A 30 12.03 -9.78 -2.21
C ASN A 30 10.59 -9.55 -1.73
N PRO A 31 10.28 -8.46 -1.00
CA PRO A 31 8.94 -8.27 -0.45
C PRO A 31 7.93 -7.87 -1.55
N GLN A 32 8.36 -7.78 -2.82
CA GLN A 32 7.67 -7.04 -3.88
C GLN A 32 6.57 -7.82 -4.63
N ASN A 33 6.13 -8.99 -4.15
CA ASN A 33 4.99 -9.67 -4.77
C ASN A 33 4.19 -10.54 -3.81
N THR A 34 4.13 -10.15 -2.55
CA THR A 34 3.40 -10.90 -1.53
C THR A 34 1.90 -10.78 -1.81
N THR A 35 1.25 -11.93 -1.99
CA THR A 35 -0.20 -12.03 -2.14
C THR A 35 -0.76 -12.65 -0.87
N VAL A 36 -1.67 -11.94 -0.20
CA VAL A 36 -2.41 -12.45 0.96
C VAL A 36 -3.77 -12.98 0.53
N THR A 37 -4.28 -13.93 1.29
CA THR A 37 -5.59 -14.55 1.10
C THR A 37 -6.53 -14.11 2.21
N CYS A 38 -7.59 -13.42 1.83
CA CYS A 38 -8.70 -13.09 2.70
C CYS A 38 -9.72 -14.23 2.65
N LYS A 39 -9.95 -14.89 3.79
CA LYS A 39 -10.95 -15.96 3.92
C LYS A 39 -12.31 -15.33 4.25
N THR A 40 -13.28 -15.48 3.36
CA THR A 40 -14.65 -14.99 3.57
C THR A 40 -15.66 -16.11 3.32
N ALA A 41 -16.86 -16.03 3.90
CA ALA A 41 -17.94 -16.97 3.63
C ALA A 41 -18.41 -16.93 2.15
N GLY A 42 -18.08 -15.87 1.40
CA GLY A 42 -18.32 -15.74 -0.03
C GLY A 42 -17.24 -16.36 -0.92
N GLY A 43 -16.12 -16.82 -0.34
CA GLY A 43 -14.96 -17.34 -1.05
C GLY A 43 -13.66 -16.64 -0.69
N ASN A 44 -12.55 -17.19 -1.15
CA ASN A 44 -11.23 -16.63 -0.89
C ASN A 44 -10.94 -15.48 -1.87
N ILE A 45 -10.50 -14.35 -1.34
CA ILE A 45 -10.07 -13.18 -2.12
C ILE A 45 -8.56 -13.08 -2.01
N ARG A 46 -7.85 -12.94 -3.14
CA ARG A 46 -6.40 -12.81 -3.17
C ARG A 46 -6.02 -11.37 -3.45
N ILE A 47 -5.26 -10.75 -2.56
CA ILE A 47 -4.86 -9.35 -2.66
C ILE A 47 -3.33 -9.25 -2.72
N ASN A 48 -2.84 -8.54 -3.72
CA ASN A 48 -1.42 -8.22 -3.83
C ASN A 48 -1.09 -7.03 -2.93
N LEU A 49 -0.17 -7.20 -1.96
CA LEU A 49 0.13 -6.18 -0.97
C LEU A 49 0.72 -4.90 -1.58
N ASN A 50 1.57 -5.03 -2.61
CA ASN A 50 2.16 -3.86 -3.26
C ASN A 50 1.11 -3.01 -3.97
N LYS A 51 0.16 -3.64 -4.66
CA LYS A 51 -0.94 -2.90 -5.29
C LYS A 51 -1.84 -2.25 -4.25
N ALA A 52 -2.10 -2.95 -3.14
CA ALA A 52 -2.86 -2.41 -2.03
C ALA A 52 -2.18 -1.19 -1.39
N GLU A 53 -0.88 -1.25 -1.11
CA GLU A 53 -0.09 -0.13 -0.59
C GLU A 53 -0.02 1.03 -1.61
N GLY A 54 0.15 0.73 -2.91
CA GLY A 54 0.04 1.71 -3.98
C GLY A 54 -1.29 2.46 -3.96
N ASN A 55 -2.40 1.75 -3.75
CA ASN A 55 -3.72 2.36 -3.61
C ASN A 55 -3.80 3.26 -2.36
N ILE A 56 -3.17 2.90 -1.24
CA ILE A 56 -3.12 3.76 -0.04
C ILE A 56 -2.39 5.06 -0.33
N HIS A 57 -1.26 5.01 -1.04
CA HIS A 57 -0.54 6.22 -1.41
C HIS A 57 -1.36 7.12 -2.33
N ALA A 58 -2.12 6.54 -3.25
CA ALA A 58 -3.01 7.25 -4.17
C ALA A 58 -4.31 7.78 -3.54
N ALA A 59 -4.81 7.15 -2.47
CA ALA A 59 -6.03 7.58 -1.78
C ALA A 59 -5.91 9.01 -1.22
N PRO A 60 -7.01 9.75 -1.01
CA PRO A 60 -6.97 11.02 -0.30
C PRO A 60 -6.56 10.85 1.17
N ARG A 61 -6.23 11.96 1.84
CA ARG A 61 -5.64 11.92 3.19
C ARG A 61 -6.66 11.87 4.33
N GLY A 62 -7.83 12.47 4.17
CA GLY A 62 -8.77 12.63 5.28
C GLY A 62 -9.93 11.65 5.28
N ASP A 63 -10.56 11.56 6.44
CA ASP A 63 -11.70 10.72 6.75
C ASP A 63 -12.97 11.30 6.12
N HIS A 64 -13.64 10.54 5.25
CA HIS A 64 -14.86 10.95 4.55
C HIS A 64 -14.74 12.22 3.68
N ASP A 65 -13.52 12.61 3.28
CA ASP A 65 -13.26 13.81 2.48
C ASP A 65 -13.65 13.68 0.99
N THR A 66 -14.25 12.54 0.59
CA THR A 66 -14.56 12.25 -0.81
C THR A 66 -16.05 11.96 -1.02
N LYS A 67 -16.48 12.03 -2.28
CA LYS A 67 -17.88 11.76 -2.66
C LYS A 67 -18.30 10.31 -2.40
N SER A 68 -17.35 9.38 -2.45
CA SER A 68 -17.61 7.98 -2.14
C SER A 68 -17.75 7.72 -0.64
N GLY A 69 -17.23 8.63 0.19
CA GLY A 69 -17.07 8.45 1.63
C GLY A 69 -15.82 7.64 2.02
N TYR A 70 -14.94 7.28 1.07
CA TYR A 70 -13.66 6.60 1.34
C TYR A 70 -12.45 7.52 1.05
N PRO A 71 -11.31 7.37 1.74
CA PRO A 71 -11.12 6.48 2.89
C PRO A 71 -11.94 6.96 4.08
N HIS A 72 -12.15 6.07 5.04
CA HIS A 72 -12.75 6.46 6.31
C HIS A 72 -12.13 5.71 7.48
N GLU A 73 -12.42 6.19 8.69
CA GLU A 73 -11.97 5.53 9.92
C GLU A 73 -12.32 4.05 9.92
N LEU A 74 -11.31 3.22 10.21
CA LEU A 74 -11.50 1.80 10.47
C LEU A 74 -12.19 1.67 11.83
N LYS A 75 -13.49 1.39 11.79
CA LYS A 75 -14.24 0.97 12.98
C LYS A 75 -13.92 -0.49 13.26
N ASN A 76 -12.79 -0.74 13.91
CA ASN A 76 -12.29 -2.08 14.27
C ASN A 76 -13.12 -2.77 15.38
N GLY A 77 -14.45 -2.71 15.29
CA GLY A 77 -15.44 -3.39 16.15
C GLY A 77 -14.97 -3.72 17.58
N ASP A 78 -15.16 -4.98 17.99
CA ASP A 78 -14.75 -5.54 19.29
C ASP A 78 -13.23 -5.84 19.38
N GLY A 79 -12.40 -5.18 18.57
CA GLY A 79 -10.95 -5.42 18.55
C GLY A 79 -10.57 -6.79 17.98
N ALA A 80 -11.26 -7.24 16.93
CA ALA A 80 -10.97 -8.51 16.26
C ALA A 80 -9.52 -8.56 15.74
N ILE A 81 -9.00 -7.42 15.28
CA ILE A 81 -7.60 -7.27 14.90
C ILE A 81 -6.86 -6.58 16.03
N ARG A 82 -6.10 -7.37 16.80
CA ARG A 82 -5.34 -6.90 17.97
C ARG A 82 -3.89 -6.53 17.63
N THR A 83 -3.35 -7.14 16.58
CA THR A 83 -1.94 -6.99 16.20
C THR A 83 -1.84 -6.90 14.69
N TRP A 84 -1.32 -5.77 14.24
CA TRP A 84 -0.95 -5.52 12.86
C TRP A 84 0.50 -5.96 12.60
N PRO A 85 0.79 -6.47 11.39
CA PRO A 85 2.16 -6.71 10.91
C PRO A 85 3.07 -5.49 11.05
N ASN A 86 2.56 -4.30 10.73
CA ASN A 86 3.27 -3.04 10.94
C ASN A 86 3.08 -2.54 12.37
N ARG A 87 4.17 -2.47 13.13
CA ARG A 87 4.15 -2.07 14.55
C ARG A 87 3.66 -0.65 14.78
N LYS A 88 3.79 0.25 13.80
CA LYS A 88 3.27 1.63 13.92
C LYS A 88 1.75 1.66 14.06
N CYS A 89 1.07 0.65 13.52
CA CYS A 89 -0.39 0.51 13.60
C CYS A 89 -0.87 -0.10 14.92
N ASN A 90 0.05 -0.56 15.77
CA ASN A 90 -0.26 -1.12 17.09
C ASN A 90 -0.15 -0.07 18.20
N ASP A 91 0.14 1.19 17.86
CA ASP A 91 0.09 2.27 18.84
C ASP A 91 -1.36 2.50 19.28
N LYS A 92 -1.58 2.69 20.58
CA LYS A 92 -2.92 2.88 21.17
C LYS A 92 -3.61 4.18 20.71
N HIS A 93 -2.84 5.12 20.16
CA HIS A 93 -3.29 6.38 19.61
C HIS A 93 -3.18 6.40 18.08
N ALA A 94 -2.85 5.28 17.44
CA ALA A 94 -2.88 5.21 15.99
C ALA A 94 -4.33 5.33 15.50
N GLU A 95 -4.63 6.42 14.82
CA GLU A 95 -5.83 6.54 14.00
C GLU A 95 -5.61 5.72 12.73
N LEU A 96 -6.55 4.83 12.44
CA LEU A 96 -6.46 3.93 11.28
C LEU A 96 -7.58 4.25 10.30
N LEU A 97 -7.23 4.38 9.02
CA LEU A 97 -8.20 4.49 7.94
C LEU A 97 -8.23 3.19 7.14
N GLU A 98 -9.40 2.89 6.59
CA GLU A 98 -9.60 1.81 5.64
C GLU A 98 -9.90 2.34 4.24
N PHE A 99 -9.40 1.63 3.23
CA PHE A 99 -9.62 1.97 1.82
C PHE A 99 -9.84 0.71 0.96
N PRO A 100 -10.83 0.70 0.06
CA PRO A 100 -11.12 -0.44 -0.81
C PRO A 100 -9.93 -0.88 -1.67
N VAL A 101 -9.72 -2.20 -1.74
CA VAL A 101 -8.70 -2.82 -2.60
C VAL A 101 -9.23 -4.07 -3.29
N PHE A 102 -8.69 -4.36 -4.48
CA PHE A 102 -9.23 -5.38 -5.39
C PHE A 102 -8.15 -6.37 -5.83
N PRO A 103 -8.55 -7.61 -6.22
CA PRO A 103 -7.59 -8.61 -6.71
C PRO A 103 -6.78 -8.18 -7.94
N ASP A 104 -7.39 -7.44 -8.86
CA ASP A 104 -6.69 -6.86 -10.03
C ASP A 104 -5.84 -5.63 -9.66
N GLY A 105 -6.12 -5.02 -8.52
CA GLY A 105 -5.46 -3.86 -7.93
C GLY A 105 -5.76 -2.55 -8.64
N HIS A 106 -6.92 -2.43 -9.28
CA HIS A 106 -7.37 -1.12 -9.74
C HIS A 106 -7.61 -0.18 -8.55
N LEU A 107 -7.54 1.14 -8.81
CA LEU A 107 -7.82 2.16 -7.81
C LEU A 107 -9.33 2.34 -7.65
N PHE A 108 -9.81 2.35 -6.40
CA PHE A 108 -11.20 2.64 -6.11
C PHE A 108 -11.56 4.09 -6.53
N PRO A 109 -12.67 4.32 -7.25
CA PRO A 109 -13.05 5.65 -7.73
C PRO A 109 -13.63 6.52 -6.61
N PHE A 110 -12.79 6.97 -5.69
CA PHE A 110 -13.21 7.69 -4.47
C PHE A 110 -13.88 9.05 -4.73
N ASP A 111 -13.55 9.71 -5.84
CA ASP A 111 -14.13 11.00 -6.24
C ASP A 111 -15.52 10.91 -6.88
N GLN A 112 -16.06 9.69 -7.01
CA GLN A 112 -17.38 9.44 -7.57
C GLN A 112 -18.41 9.26 -6.45
N GLU A 113 -19.60 9.81 -6.66
CA GLU A 113 -20.72 9.56 -5.76
C GLU A 113 -21.19 8.12 -5.93
N MET A 114 -21.20 7.36 -4.83
CA MET A 114 -21.60 5.96 -4.84
C MET A 114 -23.11 5.84 -4.69
N LYS A 115 -23.78 5.17 -5.63
CA LYS A 115 -25.20 4.84 -5.47
C LYS A 115 -25.38 3.86 -4.32
N PRO A 116 -26.53 3.84 -3.63
CA PRO A 116 -26.76 2.96 -2.48
C PRO A 116 -26.48 1.47 -2.76
N ALA A 117 -26.84 0.98 -3.96
CA ALA A 117 -26.57 -0.40 -4.36
C ALA A 117 -25.07 -0.71 -4.55
N ASP A 118 -24.28 0.30 -4.92
CA ASP A 118 -22.86 0.15 -5.21
C ASP A 118 -22.02 0.11 -3.93
N LYS A 119 -22.50 0.77 -2.86
CA LYS A 119 -21.85 0.79 -1.55
C LYS A 119 -21.78 -0.60 -0.90
N SER A 120 -22.71 -1.49 -1.21
CA SER A 120 -22.87 -2.76 -0.46
C SER A 120 -22.28 -3.99 -1.13
N SER A 121 -22.01 -4.03 -2.44
CA SER A 121 -21.90 -5.34 -3.10
C SER A 121 -20.72 -5.55 -4.06
N LEU A 122 -20.36 -4.61 -4.93
CA LEU A 122 -19.38 -4.94 -6.01
C LEU A 122 -18.30 -3.88 -6.23
N LEU A 123 -18.65 -2.59 -6.12
CA LEU A 123 -17.67 -1.53 -6.35
C LEU A 123 -16.75 -1.31 -5.16
N THR A 124 -17.19 -1.55 -3.93
CA THR A 124 -16.35 -1.40 -2.73
C THR A 124 -15.47 -2.61 -2.46
N GLY A 125 -15.79 -3.78 -3.04
CA GLY A 125 -15.14 -5.05 -2.70
C GLY A 125 -15.28 -5.42 -1.21
N SER A 126 -14.91 -6.65 -0.84
CA SER A 126 -14.93 -7.08 0.58
C SER A 126 -13.64 -6.75 1.32
N ALA A 127 -12.56 -6.49 0.59
CA ALA A 127 -11.23 -6.25 1.15
C ALA A 127 -10.94 -4.76 1.32
N ARG A 128 -10.22 -4.44 2.40
CA ARG A 128 -9.76 -3.09 2.73
C ARG A 128 -8.27 -3.14 3.02
N ALA A 129 -7.51 -2.21 2.44
CA ALA A 129 -6.19 -1.90 2.94
C ALA A 129 -6.32 -0.91 4.11
N VAL A 130 -5.54 -1.14 5.15
CA VAL A 130 -5.57 -0.34 6.38
C VAL A 130 -4.25 0.37 6.55
N TYR A 131 -4.29 1.62 6.99
CA TYR A 131 -3.10 2.46 7.15
C TYR A 131 -3.27 3.51 8.25
N THR A 132 -2.15 4.04 8.74
CA THR A 132 -2.17 5.11 9.77
C THR A 132 -2.60 6.45 9.19
N HIS A 133 -3.37 7.23 9.96
CA HIS A 133 -3.59 8.65 9.70
C HIS A 133 -2.73 9.50 10.65
N PRO A 134 -2.10 10.58 10.19
CA PRO A 134 -1.98 11.04 8.79
C PRO A 134 -0.82 10.37 8.02
N GLY A 135 -0.08 9.45 8.64
CA GLY A 135 1.22 8.95 8.16
C GLY A 135 1.21 8.06 6.92
N LYS A 136 0.08 7.42 6.61
CA LYS A 136 -0.07 6.42 5.54
C LYS A 136 0.87 5.22 5.65
N ASP A 137 1.27 4.85 6.86
CA ASP A 137 2.00 3.61 7.08
C ASP A 137 1.05 2.42 6.84
N PHE A 138 1.38 1.57 5.89
CA PHE A 138 0.56 0.40 5.55
C PHE A 138 0.54 -0.61 6.71
N CYS A 139 -0.66 -0.96 7.17
CA CYS A 139 -0.87 -1.87 8.31
C CYS A 139 -1.11 -3.31 7.86
N GLY A 140 -1.82 -3.49 6.75
CA GLY A 140 -2.22 -4.79 6.22
C GLY A 140 -3.51 -4.71 5.40
N VAL A 141 -4.00 -5.89 5.01
CA VAL A 141 -5.28 -6.03 4.33
C VAL A 141 -6.22 -6.82 5.23
N VAL A 142 -7.46 -6.35 5.32
CA VAL A 142 -8.54 -7.02 6.04
C VAL A 142 -9.69 -7.29 5.09
N ALA A 143 -10.55 -8.23 5.45
CA ALA A 143 -11.83 -8.41 4.77
C ALA A 143 -12.93 -8.77 5.76
N HIS A 144 -14.16 -8.41 5.38
CA HIS A 144 -15.36 -8.90 6.02
C HIS A 144 -15.43 -10.43 5.94
N THR A 145 -15.69 -11.09 7.07
CA THR A 145 -15.69 -12.56 7.15
C THR A 145 -16.97 -13.20 6.62
N GLU A 146 -18.08 -12.45 6.56
CA GLU A 146 -19.37 -12.94 6.07
C GLU A 146 -19.60 -12.61 4.59
N LYS A 147 -20.69 -13.12 4.02
CA LYS A 147 -21.11 -12.82 2.64
C LYS A 147 -21.58 -11.36 2.52
N ASP A 148 -21.56 -10.85 1.30
CA ASP A 148 -22.11 -9.55 0.94
C ASP A 148 -21.49 -8.36 1.70
N ASN A 149 -20.18 -8.41 1.98
CA ASN A 149 -19.42 -7.35 2.66
C ASN A 149 -19.94 -7.04 4.08
N LYS A 150 -20.19 -8.09 4.87
CA LYS A 150 -20.76 -8.00 6.23
C LYS A 150 -19.91 -8.70 7.29
N GLY A 151 -20.29 -8.48 8.54
CA GLY A 151 -19.65 -9.10 9.69
C GLY A 151 -18.34 -8.41 10.07
N PRO A 152 -17.59 -8.98 11.02
CA PRO A 152 -16.35 -8.38 11.48
C PRO A 152 -15.25 -8.44 10.41
N PHE A 153 -14.26 -7.56 10.55
CA PHE A 153 -13.02 -7.66 9.78
C PHE A 153 -12.09 -8.72 10.37
N ALA A 154 -11.45 -9.48 9.49
CA ALA A 154 -10.30 -10.32 9.81
C ALA A 154 -9.11 -9.94 8.94
N LEU A 155 -7.90 -10.06 9.51
CA LEU A 155 -6.65 -9.86 8.78
C LEU A 155 -6.46 -10.98 7.75
N CYS A 156 -6.02 -10.62 6.53
CA CYS A 156 -5.73 -11.58 5.47
C CYS A 156 -4.32 -12.19 5.64
N GLU A 157 -4.16 -13.45 5.24
CA GLU A 157 -2.94 -14.27 5.45
C GLU A 157 -2.30 -14.73 4.14
#